data_AF-A0A2H9NS38-F1
#
_entry.id   AF-A0A2H9NS38-F1
#
_cell.length_a   1.000
_cell.length_b   1.000
_cell.length_c   1.000
_cell.angle_alpha   90.00
_cell.angle_beta   90.00
_cell.angle_gamma   90.00
#
_symmetry.space_group_name_H-M   'P 1'
#
loop_
_entity.id
_entity.type
_entity.pdbx_description
1 polymer ?
#
loop_
_entity_poly.entity_id
_entity_poly.type
_entity_poly.pdbx_seq_one_letter_code
_entity_poly.pdbx_strand_id
1 'polypeptide(L)' 'MAERLPLYIQLTRLHRPIGILLLLWPTLWAVWIASKGHPAWLILVIFTLGTVLMRSAGCAINDYADRHIDKHVKRTQDRP' A
#
# COMPACT_ATOMS: atom_id res chain seq x y z
N MET A 1 -19.81 9.44 -9.17
CA MET A 1 -18.62 8.59 -8.94
C MET A 1 -17.33 9.40 -8.77
N ALA A 2 -17.05 10.41 -9.62
CA ALA A 2 -15.83 11.20 -9.56
C ALA A 2 -15.58 11.89 -8.19
N GLU A 3 -16.63 12.35 -7.49
CA GLU A 3 -16.50 13.02 -6.18
C GLU A 3 -15.92 12.14 -5.06
N ARG A 4 -16.02 10.80 -5.17
CA ARG A 4 -15.50 9.88 -4.14
C ARG A 4 -14.07 9.41 -4.41
N LEU A 5 -13.55 9.64 -5.61
CA LEU A 5 -12.19 9.28 -5.99
C LEU A 5 -11.10 9.85 -5.05
N PRO A 6 -11.15 11.13 -4.63
CA PRO A 6 -10.15 11.66 -3.69
C PRO A 6 -10.16 10.96 -2.33
N LEU A 7 -11.34 10.57 -1.82
CA LEU A 7 -11.47 9.82 -0.57
C LEU A 7 -10.84 8.43 -0.68
N TYR A 8 -11.06 7.72 -1.79
CA TYR A 8 -10.41 6.43 -2.02
C TYR A 8 -8.89 6.54 -2.14
N ILE A 9 -8.37 7.60 -2.77
CA ILE A 9 -6.93 7.86 -2.87
C ILE A 9 -6.31 8.17 -1.49
N GLN A 10 -7.06 8.86 -0.62
CA GLN A 10 -6.63 9.09 0.76
C GLN A 10 -6.63 7.80 1.57
N LEU A 11 -7.73 7.04 1.55
CA LEU A 11 -7.89 5.79 2.31
C LEU A 11 -6.82 4.74 1.94
N THR A 12 -6.60 4.54 0.65
CA THR A 12 -5.59 3.59 0.13
C THR A 12 -4.16 4.12 0.20
N ARG A 13 -3.99 5.37 0.66
CA ARG A 13 -2.71 6.10 0.76
C ARG A 13 -1.91 6.15 -0.55
N LEU A 14 -2.59 6.10 -1.70
CA LEU A 14 -1.94 6.24 -3.02
C LEU A 14 -1.26 7.61 -3.21
N HIS A 15 -1.72 8.65 -2.50
CA HIS A 15 -1.07 9.96 -2.46
C HIS A 15 0.27 10.00 -1.71
N ARG A 16 0.61 8.96 -0.90
CA ARG A 16 1.87 8.83 -0.14
C ARG A 16 2.55 7.51 -0.45
N PRO A 17 3.25 7.41 -1.60
CA PRO A 17 3.79 6.14 -2.10
C PRO A 17 4.98 5.59 -1.29
N ILE A 18 5.50 6.33 -0.31
CA ILE A 18 6.65 5.92 0.52
C ILE A 18 6.45 4.52 1.11
N GLY A 19 5.24 4.21 1.60
CA GLY A 19 4.94 2.89 2.15
C GLY A 19 4.99 1.77 1.10
N ILE A 20 4.53 2.05 -0.13
CA ILE A 20 4.58 1.10 -1.25
C ILE A 20 6.04 0.86 -1.65
N LEU A 21 6.83 1.92 -1.77
CA LEU A 21 8.25 1.83 -2.13
C LEU A 21 9.06 1.05 -1.07
N LEU A 22 8.78 1.28 0.22
CA LEU A 22 9.36 0.54 1.34
C LEU A 22 9.12 -0.97 1.27
N LEU A 23 7.94 -1.39 0.80
CA LEU A 23 7.62 -2.82 0.60
C LEU A 23 8.16 -3.34 -0.73
N LEU A 24 8.16 -2.51 -1.78
CA LEU A 24 8.55 -2.90 -3.13
C LEU A 24 10.04 -3.21 -3.19
N TRP A 25 10.87 -2.37 -2.55
CA TRP A 25 12.33 -2.53 -2.56
C TRP A 25 12.80 -3.91 -2.07
N PRO A 26 12.47 -4.38 -0.85
CA PRO A 26 12.87 -5.71 -0.40
C PRO A 26 12.24 -6.83 -1.24
N THR A 27 11.03 -6.62 -1.77
CA THR A 27 10.37 -7.60 -2.65
C THR A 27 11.13 -7.78 -3.96
N LEU A 28 11.58 -6.70 -4.60
CA LEU A 28 12.37 -6.77 -5.83
C LEU A 28 13.73 -7.45 -5.58
N TRP A 29 14.38 -7.16 -4.45
CA TRP A 29 15.60 -7.87 -4.04
C TRP A 29 15.37 -9.37 -3.85
N ALA A 30 14.29 -9.74 -3.17
CA ALA A 30 13.94 -11.15 -2.97
C ALA A 30 13.70 -11.87 -4.31
N VAL A 31 12.97 -11.24 -5.23
CA VAL A 31 12.72 -11.78 -6.58
C VAL A 31 14.01 -11.89 -7.39
N TRP A 32 14.90 -10.89 -7.29
CA TRP A 32 16.21 -10.92 -7.94
C TRP A 32 17.08 -12.08 -7.46
N ILE A 33 17.18 -12.26 -6.14
CA ILE A 33 17.96 -13.35 -5.53
C ILE A 33 17.35 -14.71 -5.89
N ALA A 34 16.03 -14.86 -5.75
CA ALA A 34 15.32 -16.11 -6.03
C ALA A 34 15.43 -16.54 -7.51
N SER A 35 15.53 -15.58 -8.42
CA SER A 35 15.67 -15.81 -9.86
C SER A 35 17.14 -15.90 -10.33
N LYS A 36 18.11 -15.90 -9.41
CA LYS A 36 19.55 -15.89 -9.73
C LYS A 36 19.94 -14.73 -10.66
N GLY A 37 19.32 -13.57 -10.47
CA GLY A 37 19.57 -12.36 -11.27
C GLY A 37 18.80 -12.25 -12.58
N HIS A 38 17.93 -13.21 -12.91
CA HIS A 38 17.14 -13.20 -14.14
C HIS A 38 15.63 -13.38 -13.87
N PRO A 39 14.97 -12.39 -13.24
CA PRO A 39 13.55 -12.48 -12.96
C PRO A 39 12.73 -12.35 -14.25
N ALA A 40 11.73 -13.22 -14.41
CA ALA A 40 10.79 -13.10 -15.53
C ALA A 40 9.96 -11.82 -15.40
N TRP A 41 9.71 -11.14 -16.52
CA TRP A 41 8.94 -9.89 -16.54
C TRP A 41 7.57 -10.00 -15.88
N LEU A 42 6.87 -11.11 -16.12
CA LEU A 42 5.57 -11.37 -15.50
C LEU A 42 5.66 -11.41 -13.97
N ILE A 43 6.72 -12.00 -13.42
CA ILE A 43 6.94 -12.08 -11.97
C ILE A 43 7.14 -10.68 -11.39
N LEU A 44 7.96 -9.85 -12.04
CA LEU A 44 8.18 -8.45 -11.62
C LEU A 44 6.87 -7.66 -11.58
N VAL A 45 6.04 -7.80 -12.62
CA VAL A 45 4.73 -7.12 -12.68
C VAL A 45 3.80 -7.61 -11.58
N ILE A 46 3.68 -8.92 -11.39
CA ILE A 46 2.81 -9.51 -10.35
C ILE A 46 3.22 -9.02 -8.96
N PHE A 47 4.51 -9.08 -8.62
CA PHE A 47 4.97 -8.64 -7.29
C PHE A 47 4.85 -7.14 -7.11
N THR A 48 5.08 -6.34 -8.16
CA THR A 48 4.90 -4.89 -8.09
C THR A 48 3.44 -4.52 -7.82
N LEU A 49 2.51 -5.09 -8.60
CA LEU A 49 1.08 -4.87 -8.41
C LEU A 49 0.60 -5.41 -7.06
N GLY A 50 1.04 -6.61 -6.68
CA GLY A 50 0.74 -7.21 -5.39
C GLY A 50 1.18 -6.33 -4.22
N THR A 51 2.34 -5.69 -4.33
CA THR A 51 2.85 -4.78 -3.29
C THR A 51 1.99 -3.54 -3.13
N VAL A 52 1.60 -2.92 -4.26
CA VAL A 52 0.68 -1.77 -4.27
C VAL A 52 -0.65 -2.17 -3.62
N LEU A 53 -1.25 -3.27 -4.07
CA LEU A 53 -2.53 -3.76 -3.59
C LEU A 53 -2.50 -4.13 -2.10
N MET A 54 -1.49 -4.90 -1.66
CA MET A 54 -1.34 -5.31 -0.27
C MET A 54 -1.21 -4.09 0.64
N ARG A 55 -0.41 -3.09 0.27
CA ARG A 55 -0.26 -1.87 1.06
C ARG A 55 -1.57 -1.09 1.13
N SER A 56 -2.23 -0.87 0.00
CA SER A 56 -3.50 -0.15 -0.07
C SER A 56 -4.62 -0.84 0.71
N ALA A 57 -4.72 -2.17 0.62
CA ALA A 57 -5.70 -2.96 1.36
C ALA A 57 -5.43 -2.93 2.87
N GLY A 58 -4.17 -3.15 3.29
CA GLY A 58 -3.80 -3.08 4.71
C GLY A 58 -4.05 -1.70 5.31
N CYS A 59 -3.87 -0.64 4.53
CA CYS A 59 -4.22 0.72 4.92
C CYS A 59 -5.72 0.91 5.17
N ALA A 60 -6.57 0.45 4.23
CA ALA A 60 -8.01 0.55 4.38
C ALA A 60 -8.54 -0.28 5.56
N ILE A 61 -8.01 -1.50 5.76
CA ILE A 61 -8.40 -2.37 6.86
C ILE A 61 -7.94 -1.79 8.21
N ASN A 62 -6.72 -1.24 8.29
CA ASN A 62 -6.25 -0.59 9.50
C ASN A 62 -7.13 0.59 9.90
N ASP A 63 -7.47 1.47 8.95
CA ASP A 63 -8.33 2.62 9.25
C ASP A 63 -9.74 2.16 9.68
N TYR A 64 -10.25 1.09 9.06
CA TYR A 64 -11.52 0.49 9.48
C TYR A 64 -11.48 -0.08 10.91
N ALA A 65 -10.40 -0.77 11.27
CA ALA A 65 -10.22 -1.36 12.59
C ALA A 65 -9.99 -0.29 13.66
N ASP A 66 -9.20 0.73 13.34
CA ASP A 66 -8.77 1.79 14.26
C ASP A 66 -9.81 2.92 14.38
N ARG A 67 -10.90 2.92 13.59
CA ARG A 67 -11.88 4.01 13.49
C ARG A 67 -12.42 4.58 14.80
N HIS A 68 -12.50 3.76 15.85
CA HIS A 68 -13.01 4.17 17.16
C HIS A 68 -11.91 4.76 18.04
N ILE A 69 -10.67 4.31 17.86
CA ILE A 69 -9.51 4.76 18.62
C ILE A 69 -8.93 6.03 17.99
N ASP A 70 -8.87 6.09 16.66
CA ASP A 70 -8.30 7.21 15.91
C ASP A 70 -8.95 8.55 16.23
N LYS A 71 -10.27 8.57 16.52
CA LYS A 71 -11.01 9.77 16.93
C LYS A 71 -10.54 10.38 18.26
N HIS A 72 -9.87 9.59 19.10
CA HIS A 72 -9.36 10.03 20.40
C HIS A 72 -7.87 10.42 20.35
N VAL A 73 -7.21 10.30 19.19
CA VAL A 73 -5.78 10.55 19.02
C VAL A 73 -5.56 11.75 18.11
N LYS A 74 -4.98 12.83 18.64
CA LYS A 74 -4.70 14.09 17.90
C LYS A 74 -4.02 13.91 16.53
N ARG A 75 -3.19 12.87 16.36
CA ARG A 75 -2.47 12.59 15.10
C ARG A 75 -3.35 11.94 14.03
N THR A 76 -4.37 11.17 14.43
CA THR A 76 -5.15 10.31 13.52
C THR A 76 -6.64 10.64 13.50
N GLN A 77 -7.07 11.64 14.26
CA GLN A 77 -8.44 12.15 14.31
C GLN A 77 -9.03 12.55 12.95
N ASP A 78 -8.18 12.99 12.00
CA ASP A 78 -8.58 13.45 10.67
C ASP A 78 -8.46 12.36 9.58
N ARG A 79 -8.24 11.10 9.97
CA ARG A 79 -8.29 9.99 9.01
C ARG A 79 -9.72 9.84 8.46
N PRO A 80 -9.87 9.50 7.17
CA PRO A 80 -11.17 9.37 6.52
C PRO A 80 -12.05 8.25 7.10
#